data_AF-A0A085FJF2-F1
#
_entry.id   AF-A0A085FJF2-F1
#
_cell.length_a   1.000
_cell.length_b   1.000
_cell.length_c   1.000
_cell.angle_alpha   90.00
_cell.angle_beta   90.00
_cell.angle_gamma   90.00
#
_symmetry.space_group_name_H-M   'P 1'
#
loop_
_entity.id
_entity.type
_entity.pdbx_description
1 polymer ?
#
loop_
_entity_poly.entity_id
_entity_poly.type
_entity_poly.pdbx_seq_one_letter_code
_entity_poly.pdbx_strand_id
1 'polypeptide(L)'
;MPASSFTTLQQAVEGLLSQSWLALLARIAVAAPFLISGVAKLADFGGAVGEVRGLTGLEPAAHFAVLVILTQLGGSALLIAGGRYAWIGAAALAGFTAVATLYAHAFWLKPAGERFLHQNIFFEHVSIVGGLVLLAVLSARLGRGAQA
;
A
#
# COMPACT_ATOMS: atom_id res chain seq x y z
N MET A 1 -1.82 -41.09 20.05
CA MET A 1 -1.75 -40.69 18.62
C MET A 1 -2.21 -39.24 18.49
N PRO A 2 -1.32 -38.25 18.27
CA PRO A 2 -1.68 -36.82 18.14
C PRO A 2 -1.56 -36.26 16.70
N ALA A 3 -1.21 -37.07 15.70
CA ALA A 3 -0.93 -36.60 14.33
C ALA A 3 -2.19 -36.18 13.54
N SER A 4 -3.39 -36.63 13.92
CA SER A 4 -4.63 -36.35 13.19
C SER A 4 -5.13 -34.92 13.38
N SER A 5 -5.06 -34.36 14.59
CA SER A 5 -5.57 -33.01 14.88
C SER A 5 -4.81 -31.90 14.18
N PHE A 6 -3.49 -32.05 14.02
CA PHE A 6 -2.66 -31.08 13.28
C PHE A 6 -3.01 -31.04 11.80
N THR A 7 -3.28 -32.21 11.21
CA THR A 7 -3.68 -32.35 9.79
C THR A 7 -5.04 -31.70 9.52
N THR A 8 -6.01 -31.88 10.42
CA THR A 8 -7.34 -31.26 10.28
C THR A 8 -7.29 -29.73 10.37
N LEU A 9 -6.50 -29.17 11.29
CA LEU A 9 -6.34 -27.72 11.40
C LEU A 9 -5.67 -27.13 10.16
N GLN A 10 -4.62 -27.80 9.66
CA GLN A 10 -3.93 -27.38 8.43
C GLN A 10 -4.91 -27.33 7.24
N GLN A 11 -5.70 -28.38 7.03
CA GLN A 11 -6.70 -28.44 5.96
C GLN A 11 -7.76 -27.34 6.08
N ALA A 12 -8.21 -27.05 7.29
CA ALA A 12 -9.17 -25.97 7.53
C ALA A 12 -8.58 -24.60 7.17
N VAL A 13 -7.31 -24.33 7.53
CA VAL A 13 -6.62 -23.08 7.20
C VAL A 13 -6.39 -22.97 5.70
N GLU A 14 -5.92 -24.02 5.03
CA GLU A 14 -5.75 -24.04 3.57
C GLU A 14 -7.09 -23.82 2.84
N GLY A 15 -8.16 -24.44 3.34
CA GLY A 15 -9.52 -24.25 2.85
C GLY A 15 -10.00 -22.80 2.97
N LEU A 16 -9.62 -22.09 4.03
CA LEU A 16 -9.90 -20.66 4.20
C LEU A 16 -9.01 -19.78 3.30
N LEU A 17 -7.71 -20.06 3.22
CA LEU A 17 -6.75 -19.29 2.43
C LEU A 17 -6.98 -19.41 0.91
N SER A 18 -7.59 -20.50 0.46
CA SER A 18 -7.95 -20.70 -0.96
C SER A 18 -9.18 -19.90 -1.41
N GLN A 19 -9.89 -19.23 -0.48
CA GLN A 19 -11.11 -18.50 -0.81
C GLN A 19 -10.81 -17.18 -1.55
N SER A 20 -11.44 -17.02 -2.72
CA SER A 20 -11.26 -15.80 -3.55
C SER A 20 -11.75 -14.53 -2.86
N TRP A 21 -12.79 -14.60 -2.02
CA TRP A 21 -13.31 -13.45 -1.27
C TRP A 21 -12.31 -12.96 -0.22
N LEU A 22 -11.55 -13.86 0.41
CA LEU A 22 -10.55 -13.49 1.40
C LEU A 22 -9.41 -12.72 0.75
N ALA A 23 -8.96 -13.17 -0.43
CA ALA A 23 -7.97 -12.45 -1.22
C ALA A 23 -8.46 -11.06 -1.68
N LEU A 24 -9.76 -10.90 -1.96
CA LEU A 24 -10.36 -9.59 -2.26
C LEU A 24 -10.35 -8.69 -1.02
N LEU A 25 -10.81 -9.19 0.13
CA LEU A 25 -10.82 -8.42 1.38
C LEU A 25 -9.42 -7.98 1.80
N ALA A 26 -8.43 -8.86 1.68
CA ALA A 26 -7.03 -8.52 1.96
C ALA A 26 -6.53 -7.38 1.07
N ARG A 27 -6.85 -7.39 -0.23
CA ARG A 27 -6.50 -6.31 -1.16
C ARG A 27 -7.20 -5.00 -0.83
N ILE A 28 -8.48 -5.06 -0.45
CA ILE A 28 -9.22 -3.88 0.01
C ILE A 28 -8.59 -3.31 1.29
N ALA A 29 -8.27 -4.16 2.27
CA ALA A 29 -7.66 -3.75 3.52
C ALA A 29 -6.29 -3.07 3.30
N VAL A 30 -5.45 -3.64 2.42
CA VAL A 30 -4.16 -3.04 2.04
C VAL A 30 -4.35 -1.72 1.28
N ALA A 31 -5.36 -1.62 0.42
CA ALA A 31 -5.66 -0.41 -0.35
C ALA A 31 -6.34 0.70 0.48
N ALA A 32 -6.98 0.37 1.60
CA ALA A 32 -7.86 1.27 2.34
C ALA A 32 -7.19 2.61 2.76
N PRO A 33 -5.96 2.63 3.31
CA PRO A 33 -5.32 3.90 3.69
C PRO A 33 -5.12 4.84 2.48
N PHE A 34 -4.80 4.26 1.31
CA PHE A 34 -4.59 5.00 0.08
C PHE A 34 -5.92 5.51 -0.51
N LEU A 35 -6.98 4.71 -0.49
CA LEU A 35 -8.31 5.14 -0.91
C LEU A 35 -8.82 6.31 -0.06
N ILE A 36 -8.74 6.17 1.27
CA ILE A 36 -9.19 7.20 2.20
C ILE A 36 -8.40 8.50 1.97
N SER A 37 -7.06 8.39 1.88
CA SER A 37 -6.19 9.55 1.63
C SER A 37 -6.47 10.21 0.29
N GLY A 38 -6.61 9.41 -0.78
CA GLY A 38 -6.86 9.92 -2.12
C GLY A 38 -8.22 10.59 -2.27
N VAL A 39 -9.28 10.02 -1.67
CA VAL A 39 -10.62 10.62 -1.66
C VAL A 39 -10.62 11.92 -0.85
N ALA A 40 -9.96 11.95 0.32
CA ALA A 40 -9.84 13.16 1.12
C ALA A 40 -9.11 14.29 0.36
N LYS A 41 -7.99 13.97 -0.31
CA LYS A 41 -7.24 14.92 -1.15
C LYS A 41 -8.01 15.37 -2.39
N LEU A 42 -8.90 14.53 -2.93
CA LEU A 42 -9.78 14.93 -4.02
C LEU A 42 -10.88 15.89 -3.55
N ALA A 43 -11.43 15.65 -2.35
CA ALA A 43 -12.43 16.50 -1.73
C ALA A 43 -11.85 17.87 -1.30
N ASP A 44 -10.59 17.90 -0.86
CA ASP A 44 -9.85 19.11 -0.54
C ASP A 44 -8.52 19.18 -1.31
N PHE A 45 -8.64 19.54 -2.60
CA PHE A 45 -7.47 19.67 -3.46
C PHE A 45 -6.53 20.79 -3.00
N GLY A 46 -7.07 21.89 -2.45
CA GLY A 46 -6.26 22.99 -1.92
C GLY A 46 -5.37 22.52 -0.77
N GLY A 47 -5.93 21.75 0.17
CA GLY A 47 -5.18 21.08 1.23
C GLY A 47 -4.12 20.13 0.68
N ALA A 48 -4.44 19.34 -0.35
CA ALA A 48 -3.48 18.43 -0.99
C ALA A 48 -2.27 19.18 -1.59
N VAL A 49 -2.50 20.31 -2.27
CA VAL A 49 -1.42 21.17 -2.80
C VAL A 49 -0.57 21.73 -1.66
N GLY A 50 -1.21 22.20 -0.59
CA GLY A 50 -0.52 22.71 0.60
C GLY A 50 0.36 21.66 1.28
N GLU A 51 -0.15 20.43 1.42
CA GLU A 51 0.57 19.29 2.00
C GLU A 51 1.82 18.95 1.17
N VAL A 52 1.68 18.84 -0.16
CA VAL A 52 2.81 18.56 -1.06
C VAL A 52 3.88 19.65 -0.95
N ARG A 53 3.48 20.93 -1.03
CA ARG A 53 4.40 22.06 -0.89
C ARG A 53 5.11 22.04 0.46
N GLY A 54 4.37 21.87 1.55
CA GLY A 54 4.90 21.91 2.91
C GLY A 54 5.85 20.76 3.23
N LEU A 55 5.56 19.55 2.73
CA LEU A 55 6.38 18.36 2.98
C LEU A 55 7.60 18.27 2.07
N THR A 56 7.48 18.68 0.81
CA THR A 56 8.50 18.39 -0.21
C THR A 56 9.21 19.62 -0.76
N GLY A 57 8.60 20.80 -0.65
CA GLY A 57 9.08 22.03 -1.30
C GLY A 57 8.99 22.03 -2.83
N LEU A 58 8.39 21.00 -3.45
CA LEU A 58 8.31 20.88 -4.90
C LEU A 58 7.35 21.89 -5.52
N GLU A 59 7.77 22.50 -6.64
CA GLU A 59 6.95 23.38 -7.47
C GLU A 59 6.96 22.94 -8.95
N PRO A 60 5.83 23.04 -9.67
CA PRO A 60 4.53 23.51 -9.19
C PRO A 60 3.78 22.43 -8.38
N ALA A 61 3.49 22.70 -7.10
CA ALA A 61 2.96 21.70 -6.16
C ALA A 61 1.64 21.05 -6.62
N ALA A 62 0.83 21.78 -7.38
CA ALA A 62 -0.44 21.29 -7.92
C ALA A 62 -0.28 20.05 -8.83
N HIS A 63 0.77 20.00 -9.66
CA HIS A 63 0.99 18.85 -10.54
C HIS A 63 1.32 17.59 -9.73
N PHE A 64 2.16 17.74 -8.71
CA PHE A 64 2.52 16.65 -7.81
C PHE A 64 1.33 16.20 -6.95
N ALA A 65 0.46 17.11 -6.51
CA ALA A 65 -0.78 16.75 -5.82
C ALA A 65 -1.70 15.89 -6.70
N VAL A 66 -1.85 16.24 -7.98
CA VAL A 66 -2.58 15.41 -8.95
C VAL A 66 -1.92 14.02 -9.08
N LEU A 67 -0.59 13.95 -9.21
CA LEU A 67 0.12 12.67 -9.29
C LEU A 67 -0.08 11.80 -8.04
N VAL A 68 -0.07 12.41 -6.84
CA VAL A 68 -0.35 11.71 -5.58
C VAL A 68 -1.76 11.13 -5.60
N ILE A 69 -2.77 11.92 -5.93
CA ILE A 69 -4.17 11.47 -5.98
C ILE A 69 -4.35 10.35 -7.00
N LEU A 70 -3.81 10.51 -8.21
CA LEU A 70 -3.87 9.49 -9.26
C LEU A 70 -3.17 8.20 -8.85
N THR A 71 -2.03 8.30 -8.17
CA THR A 71 -1.30 7.12 -7.69
C THR A 71 -2.07 6.40 -6.59
N GLN A 72 -2.61 7.14 -5.63
CA GLN A 72 -3.38 6.57 -4.51
C GLN A 72 -4.67 5.90 -5.01
N LEU A 73 -5.50 6.62 -5.78
CA LEU A 73 -6.78 6.11 -6.25
C LEU A 73 -6.62 5.08 -7.37
N GLY A 74 -5.81 5.38 -8.38
CA GLY A 74 -5.54 4.49 -9.51
C GLY A 74 -4.80 3.21 -9.07
N GLY A 75 -3.79 3.35 -8.21
CA GLY A 75 -3.07 2.20 -7.65
C GLY A 75 -3.97 1.29 -6.83
N SER A 76 -4.85 1.88 -6.01
CA SER A 76 -5.83 1.13 -5.22
C SER A 76 -6.86 0.42 -6.09
N ALA A 77 -7.40 1.11 -7.12
CA ALA A 77 -8.36 0.53 -8.04
C ALA A 77 -7.77 -0.67 -8.79
N LEU A 78 -6.54 -0.54 -9.31
CA LEU A 78 -5.84 -1.65 -9.98
C LEU A 78 -5.56 -2.82 -9.04
N LEU A 79 -5.12 -2.55 -7.81
CA LEU A 79 -4.85 -3.58 -6.81
C LEU A 79 -6.13 -4.35 -6.46
N ILE A 80 -7.24 -3.65 -6.17
CA ILE A 80 -8.52 -4.26 -5.81
C ILE A 80 -9.11 -5.04 -6.99
N ALA A 81 -9.09 -4.48 -8.19
CA ALA A 81 -9.58 -5.14 -9.40
C ALA A 81 -8.88 -6.49 -9.63
N GLY A 82 -7.61 -6.62 -9.25
CA GLY A 82 -6.89 -7.88 -9.37
C GLY A 82 -6.39 -8.17 -10.77
N GLY A 83 -6.16 -9.45 -11.04
CA GLY A 83 -5.77 -9.95 -12.37
C GLY A 83 -4.40 -9.44 -12.84
N ARG A 84 -4.26 -9.31 -14.17
CA ARG A 84 -2.97 -9.04 -14.86
C ARG A 84 -2.33 -7.71 -14.47
N TYR A 85 -3.10 -6.71 -14.06
CA TYR A 85 -2.60 -5.36 -13.79
C TYR A 85 -2.47 -5.00 -12.31
N ALA A 86 -2.87 -5.89 -11.40
CA ALA A 86 -2.78 -5.64 -9.96
C ALA A 86 -1.34 -5.34 -9.48
N TRP A 87 -0.34 -5.93 -10.13
CA TRP A 87 1.05 -5.68 -9.80
C TRP A 87 1.47 -4.23 -10.06
N ILE A 88 0.88 -3.56 -11.07
CA ILE A 88 1.16 -2.15 -11.38
C ILE A 88 0.65 -1.29 -10.23
N GLY A 89 -0.59 -1.55 -9.78
CA GLY A 89 -1.18 -0.82 -8.65
C GLY A 89 -0.38 -1.01 -7.37
N ALA A 90 -0.05 -2.25 -7.02
CA ALA A 90 0.76 -2.57 -5.86
C ALA A 90 2.16 -1.91 -5.90
N ALA A 91 2.85 -1.96 -7.04
CA ALA A 91 4.17 -1.36 -7.21
C ALA A 91 4.12 0.17 -7.13
N ALA A 92 3.11 0.80 -7.73
CA ALA A 92 2.92 2.25 -7.66
C ALA A 92 2.66 2.72 -6.22
N LEU A 93 1.78 2.03 -5.49
CA LEU A 93 1.53 2.32 -4.08
C LEU A 93 2.76 2.09 -3.20
N ALA A 94 3.55 1.05 -3.48
CA ALA A 94 4.80 0.78 -2.76
C ALA A 94 5.82 1.92 -2.96
N GLY A 95 6.02 2.34 -4.21
CA GLY A 95 6.91 3.46 -4.56
C GLY A 95 6.46 4.77 -3.92
N PHE A 96 5.16 5.08 -4.01
CA PHE A 96 4.57 6.23 -3.34
C PHE A 96 4.82 6.20 -1.83
N THR A 97 4.52 5.08 -1.17
CA THR A 97 4.69 4.94 0.28
C THR A 97 6.14 5.13 0.70
N ALA A 98 7.08 4.54 -0.05
CA ALA A 98 8.51 4.70 0.22
C ALA A 98 8.94 6.18 0.15
N VAL A 99 8.57 6.87 -0.93
CA VAL A 99 8.90 8.30 -1.12
C VAL A 99 8.24 9.17 -0.06
N ALA A 100 6.92 9.01 0.16
CA ALA A 100 6.18 9.79 1.14
C ALA A 100 6.74 9.63 2.56
N THR A 101 7.15 8.41 2.92
CA THR A 101 7.75 8.10 4.23
C THR A 101 9.07 8.82 4.44
N LEU A 102 9.92 8.93 3.41
CA LEU A 102 11.18 9.65 3.49
C LEU A 102 10.96 11.15 3.73
N TYR A 103 9.90 11.75 3.17
CA TYR A 103 9.58 13.16 3.44
C TYR A 103 8.91 13.37 4.81
N ALA A 104 7.90 12.56 5.12
CA ALA A 104 7.05 12.78 6.30
C ALA A 104 7.68 12.25 7.60
N HIS A 105 8.37 11.11 7.54
CA HIS A 105 8.83 10.35 8.69
C HIS A 105 10.33 10.03 8.69
N ALA A 106 11.16 10.81 7.99
CA ALA A 106 12.61 10.80 8.18
C ALA A 106 12.99 11.23 9.61
N PHE A 107 12.91 10.27 10.54
CA PHE A 107 12.99 10.48 11.98
C PHE A 107 14.33 11.09 12.42
N TRP A 108 15.39 10.87 11.64
CA TRP A 108 16.71 11.46 11.85
C TRP A 108 16.72 13.00 11.67
N LEU A 109 15.73 13.57 10.98
CA LEU A 109 15.54 15.02 10.82
C LEU A 109 14.54 15.59 11.83
N LYS A 110 13.91 14.76 12.67
CA LYS A 110 12.88 15.19 13.62
C LYS A 110 13.49 15.64 14.96
N PRO A 111 12.80 16.55 15.68
CA PRO A 111 13.19 16.94 17.04
C PRO A 111 13.33 15.74 17.97
N ALA A 112 14.19 15.85 18.99
CA ALA A 112 14.50 14.73 19.89
C ALA A 112 13.25 14.14 20.57
N GLY A 113 12.28 14.99 20.96
CA GLY A 113 11.03 14.55 21.60
C GLY A 113 10.08 13.76 20.68
N GLU A 114 10.20 13.90 19.36
CA GLU A 114 9.31 13.26 18.38
C GLU A 114 10.00 12.12 17.62
N ARG A 115 11.32 11.98 17.75
CA ARG A 115 12.15 11.05 16.97
C ARG A 115 11.67 9.61 17.09
N PHE A 116 11.34 9.15 18.31
CA PHE A 116 10.87 7.78 18.54
C PHE A 116 9.53 7.50 17.84
N LEU A 117 8.58 8.44 17.90
CA LEU A 117 7.29 8.33 17.23
C LEU A 117 7.47 8.18 15.71
N HIS A 118 8.23 9.09 15.09
CA HIS A 118 8.47 9.03 13.65
C HIS A 118 9.29 7.81 13.24
N GLN A 119 10.19 7.33 14.10
CA GLN A 119 10.93 6.10 13.84
C GLN A 119 10.00 4.88 13.77
N ASN A 120 9.04 4.75 14.69
CA ASN A 120 8.06 3.67 14.65
C ASN A 120 7.21 3.73 13.38
N ILE A 121 6.66 4.90 13.05
CA ILE A 121 5.86 5.08 11.83
C ILE A 121 6.68 4.77 10.57
N PHE A 122 7.95 5.16 10.55
CA PHE A 122 8.86 4.85 9.44
C PHE A 122 8.94 3.34 9.21
N PHE A 123 9.17 2.55 10.26
CA PHE A 123 9.29 1.09 10.12
C PHE A 123 7.96 0.37 9.90
N GLU A 124 6.85 0.92 10.39
CA GLU A 124 5.50 0.48 10.00
C GLU A 124 5.30 0.65 8.48
N HIS A 125 5.67 1.81 7.92
CA HIS A 125 5.59 2.05 6.49
C HIS A 125 6.55 1.18 5.67
N VAL A 126 7.76 0.90 6.17
CA VAL A 126 8.68 -0.08 5.54
C VAL A 126 8.01 -1.45 5.41
N SER A 127 7.28 -1.87 6.45
CA SER A 127 6.54 -3.14 6.43
C SER A 127 5.40 -3.12 5.41
N ILE A 128 4.67 -2.01 5.29
CA ILE A 128 3.63 -1.81 4.27
C ILE A 128 4.24 -1.88 2.86
N VAL A 129 5.37 -1.22 2.62
CA VAL A 129 6.09 -1.27 1.34
C VAL A 129 6.48 -2.71 1.01
N GLY A 130 7.03 -3.46 1.97
CA GLY A 130 7.37 -4.88 1.79
C GLY A 130 6.16 -5.73 1.41
N GLY A 131 5.02 -5.54 2.08
CA GLY A 131 3.77 -6.23 1.77
C GLY A 131 3.24 -5.91 0.36
N LEU A 132 3.27 -4.64 -0.04
CA LEU A 132 2.86 -4.21 -1.38
C LEU A 132 3.80 -4.76 -2.48
N VAL A 133 5.12 -4.76 -2.24
CA VAL A 133 6.09 -5.36 -3.17
C VAL A 133 5.84 -6.86 -3.31
N LEU A 134 5.60 -7.57 -2.20
CA LEU A 134 5.26 -8.99 -2.25
C LEU A 134 3.97 -9.24 -3.05
N LEU A 135 2.92 -8.45 -2.82
CA LEU A 135 1.69 -8.50 -3.61
C LEU A 135 1.94 -8.23 -5.10
N ALA A 136 2.81 -7.29 -5.44
CA ALA A 136 3.18 -7.02 -6.83
C ALA A 136 3.88 -8.23 -7.47
N VAL A 137 4.86 -8.81 -6.77
CA VAL A 137 5.60 -9.99 -7.22
C VAL A 137 4.66 -11.18 -7.45
N LEU A 138 3.79 -11.48 -6.48
CA LEU A 138 2.87 -12.61 -6.55
C LEU A 138 1.81 -12.40 -7.66
N SER A 139 1.24 -11.21 -7.77
CA SER A 139 0.25 -10.90 -8.81
C SER A 139 0.85 -10.95 -10.22
N ALA A 140 2.09 -10.47 -10.40
CA ALA A 140 2.79 -10.55 -11.67
C ALA A 140 3.09 -12.00 -12.09
N ARG A 141 3.39 -12.89 -11.12
CA ARG A 141 3.59 -14.33 -11.39
C ARG A 141 2.30 -15.00 -11.84
N LEU A 142 1.18 -14.76 -11.15
CA LEU A 142 -0.13 -15.29 -11.51
C LEU A 142 -0.57 -14.84 -12.91
N GLY A 143 -0.34 -13.56 -13.24
CA GLY A 143 -0.66 -13.03 -14.57
C GLY A 143 0.18 -13.63 -15.71
N ARG A 144 1.41 -14.10 -15.45
CA ARG A 144 2.25 -14.80 -16.44
C ARG A 144 1.85 -16.26 -16.60
N GLY A 145 1.50 -16.95 -15.51
CA GLY A 145 1.07 -18.35 -15.55
C GLY A 145 -0.24 -18.57 -16.30
N ALA A 146 -1.13 -17.59 -16.33
CA ALA A 146 -2.38 -17.64 -17.11
C ALA A 146 -2.20 -17.44 -18.64
N GLN A 147 -0.97 -17.18 -19.11
CA GLN A 147 -0.64 -16.94 -20.53
C GLN A 147 0.20 -18.05 -21.16
N ALA A 148 0.60 -19.06 -20.38
CA ALA A 148 1.32 -20.26 -20.84
C ALA A 148 0.35 -21.43 -20.96
#